data_AF-A0A3S9TMA0-F1
#
_entry.id   AF-A0A3S9TMA0-F1
#
_cell.length_a   1.000
_cell.length_b   1.000
_cell.length_c   1.000
_cell.angle_alpha   90.00
_cell.angle_beta   90.00
_cell.angle_gamma   90.00
#
_symmetry.space_group_name_H-M   'P 1'
#
loop_
_entity.id
_entity.type
_entity.pdbx_description
1 polymer ?
#
loop_
_entity_poly.entity_id
_entity_poly.type
_entity_poly.pdbx_seq_one_letter_code
_entity_poly.pdbx_strand_id
1 'polypeptide(L)'
;MAVKWKNSFKPELVIEKLSKIRALGGGKVSFIGLEYEEYISVLQSMIDIDEDIPIEMSHELIVKGFYEAAKKPELTKQGVISSVKKVVREHLGKPDKNYYLVTTLNVHINNDLPRYIINGCSIRFYKTLPKKYRNARQEFLDMASPWLVDKDDDLSHFIVAQVAEKSIHGAAEKVMDAIDLLRGIWNLHLNKAMVLNFGGRRKPVNKVMLGAIHTLHDKNGKKVNDTYWYQPEYSKEPTKIDFSKNSYKTLEFTKNVRKILRKNCYRKEVEGAIVRYVRALDSRDYNSVFISLWGILEYLTSTSKDGYDKTIRRASFHYPDREYERQVLEHLRQYRNKSVHLGAGESQIDVHVYQLKSYVEQLLRFHILNHFRFDSIEESAKLMDLQHDIGELKKQIAIYQAGVKFISG
;
A
#
# COMPACT_ATOMS: atom_id res chain seq x y z
N MET A 1 1.14 -22.39 11.45
CA MET A 1 -0.04 -21.78 10.83
C MET A 1 -1.23 -21.87 11.79
N ALA A 2 -1.44 -20.79 12.53
CA ALA A 2 -2.54 -20.63 13.46
C ALA A 2 -3.75 -20.02 12.74
N VAL A 3 -4.91 -20.68 12.85
CA VAL A 3 -6.21 -20.03 12.66
C VAL A 3 -6.90 -20.09 14.00
N LYS A 4 -7.22 -18.94 14.57
CA LYS A 4 -7.72 -18.83 15.94
C LYS A 4 -8.78 -17.73 16.05
N TRP A 5 -9.60 -17.82 17.09
CA TRP A 5 -10.46 -16.70 17.47
C TRP A 5 -9.62 -15.62 18.13
N LYS A 6 -9.94 -14.35 17.88
CA LYS A 6 -9.38 -13.22 18.63
C LYS A 6 -10.00 -13.17 20.04
N ASN A 7 -9.18 -12.88 21.04
CA ASN A 7 -9.56 -12.97 22.46
C ASN A 7 -10.63 -11.95 22.90
N SER A 8 -10.84 -10.87 22.13
CA SER A 8 -11.77 -9.78 22.46
C SER A 8 -13.23 -10.04 22.07
N PHE A 9 -13.55 -11.20 21.49
CA PHE A 9 -14.86 -11.47 20.91
C PHE A 9 -15.58 -12.67 21.55
N LYS A 10 -16.91 -12.71 21.39
CA LYS A 10 -17.80 -13.83 21.76
C LYS A 10 -18.41 -14.46 20.49
N PRO A 11 -17.69 -15.36 19.78
CA PRO A 11 -18.14 -15.93 18.51
C PRO A 11 -19.49 -16.65 18.56
N GLU A 12 -19.83 -17.21 19.72
CA GLU A 12 -21.05 -17.96 19.96
C GLU A 12 -22.30 -17.13 19.63
N LEU A 13 -22.30 -15.83 19.98
CA LEU A 13 -23.43 -14.92 19.72
C LEU A 13 -23.67 -14.70 18.22
N VAL A 14 -22.59 -14.51 17.46
CA VAL A 14 -22.69 -14.27 16.00
C VAL A 14 -23.07 -15.56 15.28
N ILE A 15 -22.52 -16.69 15.71
CA ILE A 15 -22.85 -18.00 15.16
C ILE A 15 -24.32 -18.35 15.42
N GLU A 16 -24.86 -18.06 16.60
CA GLU A 16 -26.27 -18.27 16.91
C GLU A 16 -27.17 -17.44 15.98
N LYS A 17 -26.86 -16.16 15.79
CA LYS A 17 -27.59 -15.29 14.86
C LYS A 17 -27.53 -15.81 13.41
N LEU A 18 -26.34 -16.17 12.93
CA LEU A 18 -26.14 -16.78 11.61
C LEU A 18 -26.90 -18.11 11.46
N SER A 19 -27.01 -18.91 12.53
CA SER A 19 -27.75 -20.17 12.52
C SER A 19 -29.26 -19.95 12.42
N LYS A 20 -29.81 -18.87 12.99
CA LYS A 20 -31.26 -18.56 12.93
C LYS A 20 -31.72 -18.17 11.53
N ILE A 21 -30.85 -17.49 10.77
CA ILE A 21 -31.15 -17.05 9.39
C ILE A 21 -30.69 -18.08 8.34
N ARG A 22 -30.14 -19.22 8.77
CA ARG A 22 -29.63 -20.29 7.89
C ARG A 22 -30.75 -21.21 7.44
N ALA A 23 -30.85 -21.45 6.14
CA ALA A 23 -31.70 -22.48 5.55
C ALA A 23 -30.85 -23.57 4.87
N LEU A 24 -31.23 -24.84 5.08
CA LEU A 24 -30.60 -26.01 4.47
C LEU A 24 -31.56 -26.66 3.48
N GLY A 25 -31.14 -26.85 2.23
CA GLY A 25 -31.96 -27.49 1.21
C GLY A 25 -31.12 -28.09 0.09
N GLY A 26 -31.33 -29.38 -0.23
CA GLY A 26 -30.70 -30.04 -1.39
C GLY A 26 -29.16 -30.04 -1.40
N GLY A 27 -28.52 -30.08 -0.22
CA GLY A 27 -27.05 -29.99 -0.09
C GLY A 27 -26.47 -28.58 -0.25
N LYS A 28 -27.33 -27.56 -0.38
CA LYS A 28 -26.95 -26.14 -0.40
C LYS A 28 -27.33 -25.47 0.92
N VAL A 29 -26.57 -24.44 1.26
CA VAL A 29 -26.86 -23.54 2.37
C VAL A 29 -27.18 -22.16 1.80
N SER A 30 -28.24 -21.55 2.32
CA SER A 30 -28.62 -20.17 2.02
C SER A 30 -28.89 -19.42 3.31
N PHE A 31 -28.80 -18.10 3.26
CA PHE A 31 -29.08 -17.23 4.39
C PHE A 31 -30.18 -16.25 4.00
N ILE A 32 -31.08 -15.97 4.93
CA ILE A 32 -32.24 -15.10 4.72
C ILE A 32 -31.87 -13.66 5.09
N GLY A 33 -32.28 -12.72 4.24
CA GLY A 33 -32.23 -11.29 4.54
C GLY A 33 -30.84 -10.65 4.41
N LEU A 34 -30.80 -9.34 4.66
CA LEU A 34 -29.58 -8.53 4.60
C LEU A 34 -28.73 -8.70 5.88
N GLU A 35 -29.29 -9.28 6.94
CA GLU A 35 -28.63 -9.53 8.22
C GLU A 35 -27.41 -10.47 8.07
N TYR A 36 -27.39 -11.29 7.02
CA TYR A 36 -26.23 -12.11 6.68
C TYR A 36 -24.96 -11.26 6.49
N GLU A 37 -25.05 -10.16 5.74
CA GLU A 37 -23.90 -9.30 5.45
C GLU A 37 -23.38 -8.62 6.72
N GLU A 38 -24.29 -8.22 7.62
CA GLU A 38 -23.93 -7.68 8.93
C GLU A 38 -23.15 -8.74 9.74
N TYR A 39 -23.71 -9.94 9.90
CA TYR A 39 -23.12 -10.95 10.78
C TYR A 39 -21.84 -11.56 10.22
N ILE A 40 -21.73 -11.72 8.90
CA ILE A 40 -20.52 -12.26 8.27
C ILE A 40 -19.35 -11.28 8.38
N SER A 41 -19.60 -9.97 8.27
CA SER A 41 -18.57 -8.94 8.44
C SER A 41 -17.98 -8.94 9.86
N VAL A 42 -18.85 -9.15 10.86
CA VAL A 42 -18.42 -9.32 12.25
C VAL A 42 -17.61 -10.61 12.40
N LEU A 43 -18.07 -11.73 11.83
CA LEU A 43 -17.36 -13.00 11.89
C LEU A 43 -15.94 -12.93 11.29
N GLN A 44 -15.78 -12.24 10.16
CA GLN A 44 -14.47 -12.01 9.53
C GLN A 44 -13.51 -11.28 10.48
N SER A 45 -14.00 -10.31 11.24
CA SER A 45 -13.20 -9.56 12.22
C SER A 45 -12.79 -10.41 13.43
N MET A 46 -13.57 -11.46 13.77
CA MET A 46 -13.36 -12.32 14.93
C MET A 46 -12.28 -13.39 14.74
N ILE A 47 -11.93 -13.73 13.50
CA ILE A 47 -10.97 -14.80 13.19
C ILE A 47 -9.63 -14.19 12.79
N ASP A 48 -8.57 -14.77 13.32
CA ASP A 48 -7.19 -14.45 13.01
C ASP A 48 -6.57 -15.60 12.23
N ILE A 49 -5.96 -15.30 11.08
CA ILE A 49 -5.20 -16.24 10.27
C ILE A 49 -3.75 -15.75 10.31
N ASP A 50 -2.82 -16.63 10.72
CA ASP A 50 -1.39 -16.35 10.88
C ASP A 50 -0.80 -15.52 9.73
N GLU A 51 0.16 -14.67 10.08
CA GLU A 51 0.80 -13.67 9.24
C GLU A 51 1.46 -14.33 8.00
N ASP A 52 0.94 -13.98 6.82
CA ASP A 52 1.51 -14.17 5.45
C ASP A 52 0.38 -14.22 4.39
N ILE A 53 -0.90 -14.25 4.81
CA ILE A 53 -2.05 -14.19 3.89
C ILE A 53 -2.61 -12.75 3.86
N PRO A 54 -2.77 -12.14 2.66
CA PRO A 54 -3.40 -10.83 2.54
C PRO A 54 -4.81 -10.76 3.16
N ILE A 55 -5.24 -9.57 3.57
CA ILE A 55 -6.48 -9.42 4.37
C ILE A 55 -7.74 -9.77 3.58
N GLU A 56 -7.82 -9.36 2.31
CA GLU A 56 -8.94 -9.68 1.41
C GLU A 56 -9.02 -11.19 1.18
N MET A 57 -7.87 -11.84 1.01
CA MET A 57 -7.80 -13.29 0.87
C MET A 57 -8.19 -13.98 2.17
N SER A 58 -7.77 -13.46 3.31
CA SER A 58 -8.17 -13.97 4.63
C SER A 58 -9.70 -13.89 4.78
N HIS A 59 -10.32 -12.77 4.42
CA HIS A 59 -11.77 -12.59 4.41
C HIS A 59 -12.48 -13.61 3.50
N GLU A 60 -11.99 -13.83 2.28
CA GLU A 60 -12.51 -14.82 1.34
C GLU A 60 -12.43 -16.25 1.92
N LEU A 61 -11.29 -16.60 2.52
CA LEU A 61 -11.05 -17.93 3.10
C LEU A 61 -11.90 -18.16 4.35
N ILE A 62 -12.11 -17.13 5.18
CA ILE A 62 -12.99 -17.18 6.34
C ILE A 62 -14.42 -17.44 5.90
N VAL A 63 -14.93 -16.66 4.93
CA VAL A 63 -16.30 -16.82 4.41
C VAL A 63 -16.47 -18.21 3.80
N LYS A 64 -15.52 -18.65 2.97
CA LYS A 64 -15.56 -20.00 2.39
C LYS A 64 -15.54 -21.09 3.45
N GLY A 65 -14.67 -20.98 4.46
CA GLY A 65 -14.62 -21.92 5.58
C GLY A 65 -15.90 -21.92 6.42
N PHE A 66 -16.50 -20.75 6.61
CA PHE A 66 -17.80 -20.61 7.26
C PHE A 66 -18.91 -21.31 6.46
N TYR A 67 -18.98 -21.11 5.14
CA TYR A 67 -19.95 -21.80 4.29
C TYR A 67 -19.81 -23.33 4.37
N GLU A 68 -18.59 -23.86 4.39
CA GLU A 68 -18.36 -25.30 4.58
C GLU A 68 -18.81 -25.80 5.95
N ALA A 69 -18.64 -25.00 7.01
CA ALA A 69 -19.18 -25.32 8.32
C ALA A 69 -20.71 -25.27 8.33
N ALA A 70 -21.30 -24.28 7.66
CA ALA A 70 -22.75 -24.04 7.64
C ALA A 70 -23.54 -25.12 6.92
N LYS A 71 -22.91 -25.91 6.03
CA LYS A 71 -23.51 -27.10 5.40
C LYS A 71 -23.78 -28.25 6.39
N LYS A 72 -23.15 -28.26 7.56
CA LYS A 72 -23.33 -29.31 8.57
C LYS A 72 -24.64 -29.10 9.35
N PRO A 73 -25.27 -30.17 9.89
CA PRO A 73 -26.50 -30.04 10.67
C PRO A 73 -26.36 -29.03 11.82
N GLU A 74 -25.25 -29.11 12.54
CA GLU A 74 -24.93 -28.19 13.64
C GLU A 74 -23.85 -27.18 13.23
N LEU A 75 -24.14 -25.90 13.44
CA LEU A 75 -23.19 -24.81 13.26
C LEU A 75 -22.57 -24.43 14.61
N THR A 76 -21.35 -24.90 14.86
CA THR A 76 -20.64 -24.70 16.13
C THR A 76 -19.37 -23.88 15.94
N LYS A 77 -18.91 -23.23 17.02
CA LYS A 77 -17.64 -22.48 17.07
C LYS A 77 -16.44 -23.31 16.60
N GLN A 78 -16.31 -24.53 17.14
CA GLN A 78 -15.26 -25.47 16.73
C GLN A 78 -15.44 -25.91 15.28
N GLY A 79 -16.68 -26.11 14.82
CA GLY A 79 -17.01 -26.45 13.45
C GLY A 79 -16.56 -25.38 12.44
N VAL A 80 -16.81 -24.11 12.74
CA VAL A 80 -16.38 -22.96 11.92
C VAL A 80 -14.86 -22.91 11.83
N ILE A 81 -14.16 -22.84 12.96
CA ILE A 81 -12.68 -22.74 12.95
C ILE A 81 -12.02 -23.95 12.27
N SER A 82 -12.54 -25.16 12.48
CA SER A 82 -11.98 -26.35 11.84
C SER A 82 -12.16 -26.31 10.32
N SER A 83 -13.29 -25.79 9.84
CA SER A 83 -13.57 -25.66 8.42
C SER A 83 -12.74 -24.55 7.77
N VAL A 84 -12.55 -23.41 8.45
CA VAL A 84 -11.61 -22.35 8.02
C VAL A 84 -10.19 -22.90 7.96
N LYS A 85 -9.71 -23.59 9.01
CA LYS A 85 -8.38 -24.25 9.00
C LYS A 85 -8.20 -25.18 7.81
N LYS A 86 -9.23 -25.97 7.48
CA LYS A 86 -9.20 -26.88 6.32
C LYS A 86 -9.08 -26.09 5.02
N VAL A 87 -9.95 -25.10 4.80
CA VAL A 87 -9.96 -24.28 3.59
C VAL A 87 -8.65 -23.51 3.40
N VAL A 88 -8.06 -22.98 4.47
CA VAL A 88 -6.76 -22.29 4.36
C VAL A 88 -5.64 -23.28 4.04
N ARG A 89 -5.59 -24.46 4.67
CA ARG A 89 -4.60 -25.50 4.32
C ARG A 89 -4.72 -25.93 2.85
N GLU A 90 -5.95 -26.15 2.38
CA GLU A 90 -6.21 -26.48 0.98
C GLU A 90 -5.75 -25.35 0.05
N HIS A 91 -5.98 -24.09 0.43
CA HIS A 91 -5.51 -22.94 -0.34
C HIS A 91 -3.98 -22.91 -0.42
N LEU A 92 -3.29 -23.01 0.72
CA LEU A 92 -1.83 -22.98 0.78
C LEU A 92 -1.18 -24.17 0.05
N GLY A 93 -1.86 -25.32 0.01
CA GLY A 93 -1.42 -26.50 -0.74
C GLY A 93 -1.57 -26.40 -2.26
N LYS A 94 -2.25 -25.36 -2.79
CA LYS A 94 -2.37 -25.18 -4.24
C LYS A 94 -1.01 -24.86 -4.88
N PRO A 95 -0.71 -25.41 -6.06
CA PRO A 95 0.46 -25.00 -6.82
C PRO A 95 0.30 -23.56 -7.31
N ASP A 96 1.41 -22.84 -7.40
CA ASP A 96 1.40 -21.50 -7.97
C ASP A 96 1.07 -21.56 -9.47
N LYS A 97 0.29 -20.58 -9.92
CA LYS A 97 -0.03 -20.37 -11.33
C LYS A 97 0.57 -19.06 -11.78
N ASN A 98 0.99 -19.03 -13.04
CA ASN A 98 1.47 -17.79 -13.66
C ASN A 98 0.28 -16.93 -14.07
N TYR A 99 0.27 -15.69 -13.56
CA TYR A 99 -0.68 -14.65 -13.88
C TYR A 99 0.03 -13.49 -14.57
N TYR A 100 -0.70 -12.78 -15.43
CA TYR A 100 -0.20 -11.64 -16.20
C TYR A 100 -1.17 -10.48 -16.03
N LEU A 101 -0.79 -9.49 -15.22
CA LEU A 101 -1.57 -8.26 -15.09
C LEU A 101 -1.21 -7.32 -16.23
N VAL A 102 -2.24 -6.81 -16.90
CA VAL A 102 -2.14 -5.81 -17.96
C VAL A 102 -2.72 -4.50 -17.46
N THR A 103 -1.97 -3.42 -17.61
CA THR A 103 -2.43 -2.05 -17.34
C THR A 103 -1.67 -1.05 -18.20
N THR A 104 -1.91 0.24 -18.01
CA THR A 104 -1.19 1.31 -18.69
C THR A 104 -0.53 2.26 -17.69
N LEU A 105 0.39 3.07 -18.19
CA LEU A 105 1.18 4.03 -17.43
C LEU A 105 1.32 5.31 -18.25
N ASN A 106 1.09 6.47 -17.64
CA ASN A 106 1.14 7.79 -18.31
C ASN A 106 2.57 8.28 -18.66
N VAL A 107 3.48 7.36 -19.00
CA VAL A 107 4.82 7.66 -19.52
C VAL A 107 4.76 7.65 -21.05
N HIS A 108 5.32 8.69 -21.67
CA HIS A 108 5.28 8.87 -23.13
C HIS A 108 5.93 7.68 -23.85
N ILE A 109 5.28 7.15 -24.88
CA ILE A 109 5.66 5.96 -25.66
C ILE A 109 7.10 5.95 -26.22
N ASN A 110 7.72 7.13 -26.41
CA ASN A 110 9.10 7.26 -26.87
C ASN A 110 10.14 6.89 -25.81
N ASN A 111 9.74 6.68 -24.56
CA ASN A 111 10.67 6.29 -23.50
C ASN A 111 10.98 4.80 -23.57
N ASP A 112 12.24 4.46 -23.76
CA ASP A 112 12.69 3.08 -23.74
C ASP A 112 12.93 2.63 -22.29
N LEU A 113 11.94 1.92 -21.74
CA LEU A 113 11.96 1.43 -20.36
C LEU A 113 12.51 0.00 -20.28
N PRO A 114 13.47 -0.29 -19.38
CA PRO A 114 13.97 -1.64 -19.23
C PRO A 114 12.95 -2.55 -18.54
N ARG A 115 13.16 -3.86 -18.63
CA ARG A 115 12.44 -4.84 -17.82
C ARG A 115 12.86 -4.72 -16.36
N TYR A 116 11.90 -4.75 -15.44
CA TYR A 116 12.17 -4.82 -13.99
C TYR A 116 11.73 -6.15 -13.41
N ILE A 117 12.48 -6.64 -12.43
CA ILE A 117 12.08 -7.74 -11.54
C ILE A 117 11.97 -7.17 -10.14
N ILE A 118 10.77 -7.10 -9.58
CA ILE A 118 10.49 -6.48 -8.27
C ILE A 118 9.63 -7.45 -7.46
N ASN A 119 10.15 -7.89 -6.31
CA ASN A 119 9.44 -8.77 -5.37
C ASN A 119 8.79 -10.01 -6.02
N GLY A 120 9.53 -10.63 -6.97
CA GLY A 120 9.07 -11.80 -7.73
C GLY A 120 8.24 -11.48 -8.98
N CYS A 121 7.83 -10.22 -9.16
CA CYS A 121 7.07 -9.76 -10.33
C CYS A 121 8.01 -9.32 -11.46
N SER A 122 7.79 -9.84 -12.66
CA SER A 122 8.49 -9.43 -13.87
C SER A 122 7.67 -8.41 -14.66
N ILE A 123 8.07 -7.14 -14.60
CA ILE A 123 7.38 -6.01 -15.23
C ILE A 123 8.03 -5.69 -16.58
N ARG A 124 7.23 -5.70 -17.65
CA ARG A 124 7.65 -5.32 -19.01
C ARG A 124 6.78 -4.19 -19.54
N PHE A 125 7.38 -3.31 -20.33
CA PHE A 125 6.72 -2.19 -20.96
C PHE A 125 6.59 -2.41 -22.47
N TYR A 126 5.46 -2.02 -23.04
CA TYR A 126 5.19 -2.14 -24.46
C TYR A 126 4.59 -0.85 -25.00
N LYS A 127 5.05 -0.46 -26.18
CA LYS A 127 4.50 0.66 -26.95
C LYS A 127 3.09 0.35 -27.47
N THR A 128 2.83 -0.92 -27.79
CA THR A 128 1.51 -1.41 -28.17
C THR A 128 1.15 -2.67 -27.39
N LEU A 129 -0.12 -2.84 -27.06
CA LEU A 129 -0.57 -4.05 -26.35
C LEU A 129 -0.28 -5.29 -27.20
N PRO A 130 0.43 -6.31 -26.66
CA PRO A 130 0.67 -7.55 -27.39
C PRO A 130 -0.63 -8.21 -27.83
N LYS A 131 -0.67 -8.68 -29.09
CA LYS A 131 -1.89 -9.17 -29.77
C LYS A 131 -2.73 -10.13 -28.92
N LYS A 132 -2.08 -11.06 -28.22
CA LYS A 132 -2.73 -12.09 -27.40
C LYS A 132 -3.61 -11.54 -26.26
N TYR A 133 -3.36 -10.31 -25.80
CA TYR A 133 -4.14 -9.69 -24.72
C TYR A 133 -5.28 -8.80 -25.24
N ARG A 134 -5.30 -8.45 -26.53
CA ARG A 134 -6.18 -7.39 -27.07
C ARG A 134 -7.66 -7.71 -26.90
N ASN A 135 -8.10 -8.90 -27.30
CA ASN A 135 -9.51 -9.28 -27.23
C ASN A 135 -10.00 -9.30 -25.78
N ALA A 136 -9.30 -10.01 -24.90
CA ALA A 136 -9.63 -10.08 -23.48
C ALA A 136 -9.62 -8.69 -22.81
N ARG A 137 -8.67 -7.82 -23.16
CA ARG A 137 -8.62 -6.44 -22.64
C ARG A 137 -9.80 -5.61 -23.15
N GLN A 138 -10.21 -5.78 -24.40
CA GLN A 138 -11.36 -5.09 -24.98
C GLN A 138 -12.65 -5.51 -24.28
N GLU A 139 -12.84 -6.80 -24.02
CA GLU A 139 -14.01 -7.29 -23.27
C GLU A 139 -14.13 -6.62 -21.89
N PHE A 140 -13.03 -6.47 -21.15
CA PHE A 140 -13.03 -5.75 -19.88
C PHE A 140 -13.33 -4.25 -20.03
N LEU A 141 -12.82 -3.61 -21.07
CA LEU A 141 -13.13 -2.21 -21.36
C LEU A 141 -14.63 -2.02 -21.67
N ASP A 142 -15.22 -2.96 -22.41
CA ASP A 142 -16.65 -2.94 -22.74
C ASP A 142 -17.50 -3.16 -21.48
N MET A 143 -17.09 -4.08 -20.60
CA MET A 143 -17.73 -4.27 -19.28
C MET A 143 -17.65 -3.03 -18.39
N ALA A 144 -16.50 -2.34 -18.37
CA ALA A 144 -16.31 -1.14 -17.56
C ALA A 144 -16.90 0.12 -18.18
N SER A 145 -17.19 0.11 -19.49
CA SER A 145 -17.59 1.30 -20.24
C SER A 145 -18.79 2.08 -19.68
N PRO A 146 -19.79 1.48 -19.00
CA PRO A 146 -20.95 2.26 -18.53
C PRO A 146 -20.62 3.24 -17.39
N TRP A 147 -19.52 3.05 -16.66
CA TRP A 147 -19.11 3.94 -15.55
C TRP A 147 -17.68 4.48 -15.68
N LEU A 148 -16.92 4.01 -16.67
CA LEU A 148 -15.57 4.50 -16.94
C LEU A 148 -15.63 5.84 -17.69
N VAL A 149 -15.57 6.94 -16.95
CA VAL A 149 -15.65 8.32 -17.47
C VAL A 149 -14.52 8.61 -18.46
N ASP A 150 -13.30 8.15 -18.15
CA ASP A 150 -12.11 8.34 -18.97
C ASP A 150 -11.43 7.01 -19.28
N LYS A 151 -11.02 6.80 -20.54
CA LYS A 151 -10.26 5.62 -20.97
C LYS A 151 -8.76 5.90 -20.97
N ASP A 152 -7.98 4.82 -20.95
CA ASP A 152 -6.54 4.87 -21.17
C ASP A 152 -6.23 5.52 -22.54
N ASP A 153 -5.15 6.28 -22.60
CA ASP A 153 -4.77 7.07 -23.78
C ASP A 153 -3.72 6.35 -24.65
N ASP A 154 -3.80 6.51 -25.97
CA ASP A 154 -3.00 5.76 -26.96
C ASP A 154 -1.49 6.03 -26.89
N LEU A 155 -1.07 7.14 -26.28
CA LEU A 155 0.35 7.50 -26.11
C LEU A 155 0.98 6.97 -24.80
N SER A 156 0.23 6.15 -24.05
CA SER A 156 0.65 5.57 -22.78
C SER A 156 1.39 4.25 -23.01
N HIS A 157 2.32 3.91 -22.13
CA HIS A 157 2.92 2.58 -22.14
C HIS A 157 1.94 1.53 -21.62
N PHE A 158 1.88 0.38 -22.28
CA PHE A 158 1.27 -0.82 -21.70
C PHE A 158 2.27 -1.50 -20.78
N ILE A 159 1.82 -1.86 -19.58
CA ILE A 159 2.55 -2.72 -18.65
C ILE A 159 1.97 -4.12 -18.75
N VAL A 160 2.85 -5.11 -18.94
CA VAL A 160 2.52 -6.52 -18.67
C VAL A 160 3.44 -7.00 -17.56
N ALA A 161 2.87 -7.27 -16.40
CA ALA A 161 3.58 -7.74 -15.23
C ALA A 161 3.19 -9.19 -14.91
N GLN A 162 4.19 -10.07 -14.87
CA GLN A 162 4.02 -11.49 -14.62
C GLN A 162 4.35 -11.82 -13.17
N VAL A 163 3.53 -12.67 -12.54
CA VAL A 163 3.78 -13.21 -11.20
C VAL A 163 3.33 -14.68 -11.12
N ALA A 164 3.97 -15.46 -10.26
CA ALA A 164 3.49 -16.79 -9.87
C ALA A 164 2.81 -16.66 -8.49
N GLU A 165 1.54 -17.06 -8.40
CA GLU A 165 0.73 -16.93 -7.19
C GLU A 165 -0.34 -18.03 -7.09
N LYS A 166 -0.92 -18.21 -5.89
CA LYS A 166 -1.96 -19.24 -5.66
C LYS A 166 -3.37 -18.79 -6.02
N SER A 167 -3.59 -17.48 -6.09
CA SER A 167 -4.90 -16.88 -6.27
C SER A 167 -4.88 -15.68 -7.20
N ILE A 168 -6.06 -15.34 -7.71
CA ILE A 168 -6.31 -14.20 -8.59
C ILE A 168 -6.06 -12.88 -7.84
N HIS A 169 -6.61 -12.75 -6.63
CA HIS A 169 -6.46 -11.57 -5.78
C HIS A 169 -5.01 -11.35 -5.34
N GLY A 170 -4.36 -12.40 -4.83
CA GLY A 170 -2.95 -12.30 -4.42
C GLY A 170 -2.01 -11.98 -5.58
N ALA A 171 -2.31 -12.50 -6.78
CA ALA A 171 -1.56 -12.14 -7.99
C ALA A 171 -1.70 -10.65 -8.35
N ALA A 172 -2.93 -10.12 -8.31
CA ALA A 172 -3.17 -8.73 -8.63
C ALA A 172 -2.52 -7.80 -7.61
N GLU A 173 -2.71 -8.05 -6.31
CA GLU A 173 -2.14 -7.26 -5.22
C GLU A 173 -0.62 -7.21 -5.30
N LYS A 174 0.05 -8.37 -5.39
CA LYS A 174 1.50 -8.46 -5.45
C LYS A 174 2.10 -7.77 -6.69
N VAL A 175 1.38 -7.81 -7.81
CA VAL A 175 1.80 -7.09 -9.01
C VAL A 175 1.58 -5.59 -8.87
N MET A 176 0.43 -5.17 -8.34
CA MET A 176 0.13 -3.75 -8.11
C MET A 176 1.12 -3.14 -7.12
N ASP A 177 1.44 -3.81 -6.02
CA ASP A 177 2.49 -3.41 -5.08
C ASP A 177 3.86 -3.27 -5.76
N ALA A 178 4.22 -4.21 -6.63
CA ALA A 178 5.49 -4.16 -7.36
C ALA A 178 5.56 -2.99 -8.36
N ILE A 179 4.45 -2.71 -9.05
CA ILE A 179 4.32 -1.57 -9.96
C ILE A 179 4.33 -0.27 -9.16
N ASP A 180 3.61 -0.20 -8.06
CA ASP A 180 3.54 0.94 -7.14
C ASP A 180 4.90 1.25 -6.55
N LEU A 181 5.66 0.24 -6.12
CA LEU A 181 7.03 0.45 -5.66
C LEU A 181 7.92 1.05 -6.76
N LEU A 182 7.81 0.57 -8.00
CA LEU A 182 8.58 1.11 -9.12
C LEU A 182 8.24 2.57 -9.40
N ARG A 183 6.95 2.89 -9.57
CA ARG A 183 6.53 4.26 -9.85
C ARG A 183 6.68 5.17 -8.63
N GLY A 184 6.65 4.64 -7.41
CA GLY A 184 6.96 5.37 -6.19
C GLY A 184 8.39 5.85 -6.17
N ILE A 185 9.35 5.01 -6.58
CA ILE A 185 10.74 5.41 -6.76
C ILE A 185 10.86 6.49 -7.85
N TRP A 186 10.14 6.37 -8.96
CA TRP A 186 10.12 7.43 -9.99
C TRP A 186 9.55 8.75 -9.47
N ASN A 187 8.40 8.71 -8.80
CA ASN A 187 7.74 9.90 -8.26
C ASN A 187 8.57 10.58 -7.16
N LEU A 188 9.31 9.83 -6.32
CA LEU A 188 10.29 10.42 -5.38
C LEU A 188 11.37 11.25 -6.07
N HIS A 189 11.72 10.91 -7.32
CA HIS A 189 12.66 11.70 -8.12
C HIS A 189 11.97 12.86 -8.85
N LEU A 190 10.73 12.68 -9.30
CA LEU A 190 10.05 13.59 -10.22
C LEU A 190 9.23 14.67 -9.50
N ASN A 191 8.71 14.41 -8.31
CA ASN A 191 7.80 15.28 -7.57
C ASN A 191 8.53 16.41 -6.79
N LYS A 192 9.61 16.98 -7.34
CA LYS A 192 10.47 17.93 -6.60
C LYS A 192 9.86 19.32 -6.38
N ALA A 193 8.97 19.77 -7.27
CA ALA A 193 8.43 21.12 -7.24
C ALA A 193 7.04 21.15 -6.58
N MET A 194 6.79 22.17 -5.75
CA MET A 194 5.45 22.52 -5.32
C MET A 194 4.65 23.03 -6.54
N VAL A 195 3.42 22.57 -6.67
CA VAL A 195 2.48 23.06 -7.68
C VAL A 195 1.27 23.63 -6.95
N LEU A 196 1.08 24.95 -7.07
CA LEU A 196 -0.10 25.62 -6.56
C LEU A 196 -1.23 25.51 -7.58
N ASN A 197 -2.39 25.01 -7.15
CA ASN A 197 -3.57 24.95 -7.99
C ASN A 197 -4.35 26.27 -7.88
N PHE A 198 -4.32 27.08 -8.93
CA PHE A 198 -5.11 28.32 -9.03
C PHE A 198 -6.43 28.04 -9.78
N GLY A 199 -7.40 27.46 -9.07
CA GLY A 199 -8.71 27.10 -9.61
C GLY A 199 -8.72 25.80 -10.43
N GLY A 200 -9.93 25.32 -10.75
CA GLY A 200 -10.14 24.05 -11.45
C GLY A 200 -10.07 22.82 -10.55
N ARG A 201 -10.19 21.63 -11.15
CA ARG A 201 -10.08 20.35 -10.44
C ARG A 201 -8.62 20.10 -10.07
N ARG A 202 -8.35 19.86 -8.78
CA ARG A 202 -7.02 19.50 -8.29
C ARG A 202 -6.49 18.28 -9.03
N LYS A 203 -5.21 18.34 -9.39
CA LYS A 203 -4.48 17.21 -9.98
C LYS A 203 -3.79 16.40 -8.89
N PRO A 204 -3.59 15.10 -9.09
CA PRO A 204 -2.74 14.31 -8.23
C PRO A 204 -1.33 14.91 -8.15
N VAL A 205 -0.66 14.70 -7.02
CA VAL A 205 0.72 15.16 -6.83
C VAL A 205 1.69 14.30 -7.64
N ASN A 206 1.37 13.01 -7.81
CA ASN A 206 2.17 12.12 -8.63
C ASN A 206 2.18 12.52 -10.10
N LYS A 207 3.38 12.48 -10.67
CA LYS A 207 3.60 12.67 -12.10
C LYS A 207 3.40 11.39 -12.87
N VAL A 208 3.84 10.26 -12.33
CA VAL A 208 3.70 8.94 -12.95
C VAL A 208 2.56 8.16 -12.29
N MET A 209 1.50 7.92 -13.05
CA MET A 209 0.26 7.30 -12.62
C MET A 209 -0.15 6.14 -13.53
N LEU A 210 -0.93 5.23 -12.97
CA LEU A 210 -1.49 4.11 -13.72
C LEU A 210 -2.75 4.51 -14.49
N GLY A 211 -3.06 3.70 -15.48
CA GLY A 211 -4.32 3.78 -16.21
C GLY A 211 -5.54 3.41 -15.38
N ALA A 212 -6.69 3.56 -16.02
CA ALA A 212 -8.00 3.44 -15.42
C ALA A 212 -8.33 2.02 -14.97
N ILE A 213 -7.86 1.01 -15.71
CA ILE A 213 -8.19 -0.41 -15.44
C ILE A 213 -6.96 -1.33 -15.45
N HIS A 214 -7.04 -2.38 -14.63
CA HIS A 214 -6.03 -3.41 -14.46
C HIS A 214 -6.69 -4.79 -14.62
N THR A 215 -6.20 -5.60 -15.56
CA THR A 215 -6.86 -6.85 -15.97
C THR A 215 -5.90 -8.02 -15.85
N LEU A 216 -6.38 -9.17 -15.39
CA LEU A 216 -5.56 -10.36 -15.18
C LEU A 216 -5.77 -11.40 -16.27
N HIS A 217 -4.68 -11.92 -16.81
CA HIS A 217 -4.66 -12.84 -17.93
C HIS A 217 -3.84 -14.10 -17.62
N ASP A 218 -4.15 -15.19 -18.32
CA ASP A 218 -3.35 -16.40 -18.33
C ASP A 218 -2.11 -16.26 -19.24
N LYS A 219 -1.31 -17.33 -19.35
CA LYS A 219 -0.11 -17.36 -20.22
C LYS A 219 -0.43 -17.12 -21.71
N ASN A 220 -1.63 -17.47 -22.14
CA ASN A 220 -2.10 -17.35 -23.52
C ASN A 220 -2.76 -15.99 -23.79
N GLY A 221 -2.94 -15.14 -22.77
CA GLY A 221 -3.59 -13.84 -22.87
C GLY A 221 -5.10 -13.85 -22.68
N LYS A 222 -5.70 -15.01 -22.36
CA LYS A 222 -7.14 -15.12 -22.05
C LYS A 222 -7.43 -14.59 -20.66
N LYS A 223 -8.68 -14.13 -20.44
CA LYS A 223 -9.17 -13.74 -19.11
C LYS A 223 -9.03 -14.90 -18.14
N VAL A 224 -8.56 -14.62 -16.93
CA VAL A 224 -8.53 -15.63 -15.85
C VAL A 224 -9.93 -15.81 -15.25
N ASN A 225 -10.65 -14.70 -15.12
CA ASN A 225 -12.07 -14.59 -14.74
C ASN A 225 -12.60 -13.22 -15.22
N ASP A 226 -13.82 -12.86 -14.83
CA ASP A 226 -14.43 -11.57 -15.17
C ASP A 226 -14.13 -10.46 -14.13
N THR A 227 -13.15 -10.66 -13.24
CA THR A 227 -12.71 -9.65 -12.27
C THR A 227 -11.64 -8.75 -12.88
N TYR A 228 -11.76 -7.45 -12.61
CA TYR A 228 -10.76 -6.45 -12.92
C TYR A 228 -10.71 -5.42 -11.79
N TRP A 229 -9.59 -4.71 -11.70
CA TRP A 229 -9.39 -3.60 -10.78
C TRP A 229 -9.43 -2.30 -11.56
N TYR A 230 -9.81 -1.21 -10.91
CA TYR A 230 -9.86 0.10 -11.53
C TYR A 230 -9.44 1.18 -10.54
N GLN A 231 -9.09 2.34 -11.08
CA GLN A 231 -8.73 3.53 -10.33
C GLN A 231 -9.99 4.43 -10.21
N PRO A 232 -10.65 4.51 -9.04
CA PRO A 232 -11.93 5.22 -8.91
C PRO A 232 -11.83 6.71 -9.20
N GLU A 233 -10.70 7.32 -8.83
CA GLU A 233 -10.42 8.73 -9.07
C GLU A 233 -9.70 8.98 -10.41
N TYR A 234 -9.58 7.96 -11.26
CA TYR A 234 -8.91 8.12 -12.55
C TYR A 234 -9.54 9.24 -13.34
N SER A 235 -8.65 9.98 -13.98
CA SER A 235 -9.00 10.91 -15.01
C SER A 235 -7.89 10.92 -16.04
N LYS A 236 -8.25 11.16 -17.29
CA LYS A 236 -7.26 11.27 -18.35
C LYS A 236 -6.32 12.44 -18.07
N GLU A 237 -5.07 12.15 -17.70
CA GLU A 237 -4.05 13.19 -17.61
C GLU A 237 -3.55 13.55 -19.02
N PRO A 238 -3.63 14.83 -19.41
CA PRO A 238 -3.17 15.26 -20.73
C PRO A 238 -1.63 15.24 -20.82
N THR A 239 -0.93 15.40 -19.69
CA THR A 239 0.53 15.47 -19.68
C THR A 239 1.12 14.08 -19.56
N LYS A 240 1.79 13.62 -20.62
CA LYS A 240 2.63 12.42 -20.57
C LYS A 240 4.00 12.76 -20.04
N ILE A 241 4.48 11.94 -19.11
CA ILE A 241 5.83 12.11 -18.60
C ILE A 241 6.80 11.62 -19.67
N ASP A 242 7.53 12.57 -20.24
CA ASP A 242 8.64 12.24 -21.11
C ASP A 242 9.90 12.09 -20.27
N PHE A 243 10.32 10.84 -20.06
CA PHE A 243 11.62 10.62 -19.48
C PHE A 243 12.71 11.13 -20.40
N SER A 244 12.61 11.27 -21.73
CA SER A 244 13.75 11.65 -22.58
C SER A 244 14.55 12.88 -22.08
N LYS A 245 13.85 13.89 -21.54
CA LYS A 245 14.46 15.10 -20.92
C LYS A 245 15.16 14.86 -19.57
N ASN A 246 14.83 13.78 -18.87
CA ASN A 246 15.30 13.39 -17.52
C ASN A 246 15.63 11.88 -17.36
N SER A 247 15.80 11.14 -18.45
CA SER A 247 15.54 9.68 -18.50
C SER A 247 16.67 8.94 -17.86
N TYR A 248 17.87 9.28 -18.30
CA TYR A 248 19.09 8.78 -17.71
C TYR A 248 19.09 9.01 -16.20
N LYS A 249 18.76 10.22 -15.73
CA LYS A 249 18.74 10.56 -14.29
C LYS A 249 17.68 9.78 -13.51
N THR A 250 16.48 9.61 -14.07
CA THR A 250 15.39 8.89 -13.39
C THR A 250 15.66 7.39 -13.35
N LEU A 251 16.14 6.81 -14.45
CA LEU A 251 16.49 5.38 -14.53
C LEU A 251 17.73 5.06 -13.69
N GLU A 252 18.73 5.94 -13.67
CA GLU A 252 19.90 5.84 -12.80
C GLU A 252 19.53 5.96 -11.32
N PHE A 253 18.70 6.94 -10.96
CA PHE A 253 18.14 7.07 -9.61
C PHE A 253 17.42 5.78 -9.20
N THR A 254 16.60 5.22 -10.09
CA THR A 254 15.89 3.96 -9.86
C THR A 254 16.87 2.81 -9.61
N LYS A 255 17.91 2.69 -10.44
CA LYS A 255 18.95 1.66 -10.27
C LYS A 255 19.67 1.80 -8.94
N ASN A 256 20.00 3.02 -8.54
CA ASN A 256 20.70 3.32 -7.29
C ASN A 256 19.84 3.02 -6.06
N VAL A 257 18.61 3.54 -5.99
CA VAL A 257 17.68 3.26 -4.88
C VAL A 257 17.46 1.76 -4.73
N ARG A 258 17.19 1.04 -5.83
CA ARG A 258 17.00 -0.42 -5.79
C ARG A 258 18.25 -1.18 -5.35
N LYS A 259 19.45 -0.72 -5.75
CA LYS A 259 20.71 -1.32 -5.29
C LYS A 259 20.90 -1.15 -3.78
N ILE A 260 20.55 0.01 -3.25
CA ILE A 260 20.66 0.31 -1.81
C ILE A 260 19.62 -0.49 -1.02
N LEU A 261 18.34 -0.46 -1.44
CA LEU A 261 17.26 -1.20 -0.78
C LEU A 261 17.55 -2.70 -0.65
N ARG A 262 18.20 -3.33 -1.65
CA ARG A 262 18.60 -4.75 -1.56
C ARG A 262 19.51 -5.07 -0.38
N LYS A 263 20.25 -4.09 0.13
CA LYS A 263 21.16 -4.24 1.27
C LYS A 263 20.57 -3.74 2.58
N ASN A 264 19.38 -3.15 2.56
CA ASN A 264 18.72 -2.63 3.73
C ASN A 264 18.07 -3.81 4.50
N CYS A 265 18.36 -3.93 5.79
CA CYS A 265 17.88 -5.01 6.66
C CYS A 265 16.37 -4.91 6.94
N TYR A 266 15.81 -3.70 6.96
CA TYR A 266 14.36 -3.46 7.06
C TYR A 266 13.78 -2.98 5.72
N ARG A 267 14.23 -3.63 4.63
CA ARG A 267 13.82 -3.30 3.26
C ARG A 267 12.31 -3.34 3.06
N LYS A 268 11.61 -4.32 3.63
CA LYS A 268 10.16 -4.52 3.40
C LYS A 268 9.36 -3.33 3.91
N GLU A 269 9.76 -2.81 5.07
CA GLU A 269 9.18 -1.67 5.76
C GLU A 269 9.34 -0.39 4.92
N VAL A 270 10.55 -0.16 4.39
CA VAL A 270 10.84 0.98 3.52
C VAL A 270 10.10 0.88 2.19
N GLU A 271 10.08 -0.30 1.56
CA GLU A 271 9.33 -0.52 0.32
C GLU A 271 7.82 -0.30 0.54
N GLY A 272 7.27 -0.80 1.65
CA GLY A 272 5.88 -0.58 2.04
C GLY A 272 5.56 0.90 2.26
N ALA A 273 6.48 1.68 2.85
CA ALA A 273 6.32 3.12 2.99
C ALA A 273 6.33 3.86 1.65
N ILE A 274 7.17 3.44 0.68
CA ILE A 274 7.19 4.01 -0.68
C ILE A 274 5.88 3.71 -1.41
N VAL A 275 5.35 2.48 -1.28
CA VAL A 275 4.05 2.10 -1.85
C VAL A 275 2.91 2.92 -1.25
N ARG A 276 2.87 3.08 0.08
CA ARG A 276 1.87 3.95 0.74
C ARG A 276 1.99 5.40 0.28
N TYR A 277 3.22 5.92 0.19
CA TYR A 277 3.49 7.28 -0.28
C TYR A 277 2.94 7.50 -1.69
N VAL A 278 3.22 6.59 -2.62
CA VAL A 278 2.77 6.80 -3.99
C VAL A 278 1.26 6.64 -4.13
N ARG A 279 0.63 5.69 -3.43
CA ARG A 279 -0.84 5.58 -3.41
C ARG A 279 -1.51 6.82 -2.83
N ALA A 280 -0.98 7.36 -1.75
CA ALA A 280 -1.49 8.59 -1.15
C ALA A 280 -1.49 9.74 -2.16
N LEU A 281 -0.40 9.92 -2.91
CA LEU A 281 -0.23 11.02 -3.84
C LEU A 281 -0.98 10.86 -5.19
N ASP A 282 -1.67 9.73 -5.42
CA ASP A 282 -2.55 9.56 -6.58
C ASP A 282 -3.92 10.22 -6.39
N SER A 283 -4.35 10.42 -5.14
CA SER A 283 -5.67 11.01 -4.86
C SER A 283 -5.69 12.50 -5.20
N ARG A 284 -6.87 12.95 -5.65
CA ARG A 284 -7.21 14.35 -5.89
C ARG A 284 -7.81 15.03 -4.66
N ASP A 285 -8.26 14.25 -3.69
CA ASP A 285 -8.68 14.77 -2.40
C ASP A 285 -7.47 14.99 -1.49
N TYR A 286 -6.99 16.23 -1.49
CA TYR A 286 -5.82 16.58 -0.71
C TYR A 286 -6.00 16.43 0.80
N ASN A 287 -7.23 16.37 1.34
CA ASN A 287 -7.43 16.02 2.75
C ASN A 287 -7.06 14.57 3.00
N SER A 288 -7.53 13.66 2.15
CA SER A 288 -7.15 12.24 2.18
C SER A 288 -5.65 12.04 1.93
N VAL A 289 -5.06 12.80 1.00
CA VAL A 289 -3.60 12.84 0.80
C VAL A 289 -2.89 13.25 2.09
N PHE A 290 -3.32 14.34 2.71
CA PHE A 290 -2.72 14.87 3.93
C PHE A 290 -2.76 13.86 5.09
N ILE A 291 -3.93 13.25 5.35
CA ILE A 291 -4.10 12.23 6.39
C ILE A 291 -3.19 11.02 6.12
N SER A 292 -3.13 10.57 4.87
CA SER A 292 -2.30 9.44 4.47
C SER A 292 -0.80 9.74 4.63
N LEU A 293 -0.35 10.92 4.22
CA LEU A 293 1.03 11.37 4.42
C LEU A 293 1.38 11.50 5.91
N TRP A 294 0.45 11.96 6.74
CA TRP A 294 0.68 12.04 8.19
C TRP A 294 0.84 10.65 8.80
N GLY A 295 0.01 9.68 8.41
CA GLY A 295 0.18 8.29 8.84
C GLY A 295 1.53 7.70 8.41
N ILE A 296 2.03 8.06 7.22
CA ILE A 296 3.37 7.67 6.76
C ILE A 296 4.46 8.35 7.59
N LEU A 297 4.28 9.63 7.95
CA LEU A 297 5.19 10.36 8.84
C LEU A 297 5.30 9.66 10.20
N GLU A 298 4.17 9.30 10.81
CA GLU A 298 4.11 8.55 12.08
C GLU A 298 4.78 7.18 11.95
N TYR A 299 4.55 6.48 10.84
CA TYR A 299 5.21 5.20 10.59
C TYR A 299 6.73 5.33 10.48
N LEU A 300 7.24 6.25 9.66
CA LEU A 300 8.67 6.44 9.42
C LEU A 300 9.40 7.01 10.63
N THR A 301 8.70 7.69 11.54
CA THR A 301 9.25 8.15 12.81
C THR A 301 9.06 7.15 13.94
N SER A 302 8.49 5.96 13.69
CA SER A 302 8.17 4.94 14.70
C SER A 302 7.31 5.49 15.85
N THR A 303 6.27 6.26 15.53
CA THR A 303 5.37 6.90 16.51
C THR A 303 3.89 6.59 16.28
N SER A 304 3.55 5.59 15.48
CA SER A 304 2.14 5.19 15.24
C SER A 304 1.36 4.81 16.52
N LYS A 305 2.06 4.50 17.61
CA LYS A 305 1.47 4.21 18.94
C LYS A 305 1.85 5.27 20.00
N ASP A 306 2.57 6.31 19.60
CA ASP A 306 3.05 7.37 20.48
C ASP A 306 2.26 8.67 20.25
N GLY A 307 2.49 9.69 21.10
CA GLY A 307 1.91 11.02 20.93
C GLY A 307 2.55 11.84 19.81
N TYR A 308 1.80 12.79 19.26
CA TYR A 308 2.22 13.65 18.15
C TYR A 308 3.50 14.44 18.42
N ASP A 309 3.74 14.84 19.66
CA ASP A 309 4.92 15.62 20.04
C ASP A 309 6.23 14.86 19.73
N LYS A 310 6.18 13.52 19.82
CA LYS A 310 7.30 12.65 19.49
C LYS A 310 7.51 12.56 17.97
N THR A 311 6.43 12.48 17.19
CA THR A 311 6.47 12.55 15.72
C THR A 311 7.13 13.83 15.25
N ILE A 312 6.70 14.98 15.80
CA ILE A 312 7.23 16.30 15.44
C ILE A 312 8.71 16.42 15.78
N ARG A 313 9.10 15.99 16.99
CA ARG A 313 10.50 16.02 17.43
C ARG A 313 11.40 15.16 16.52
N ARG A 314 10.96 13.94 16.18
CA ARG A 314 11.74 13.02 15.34
C ARG A 314 11.80 13.47 13.88
N ALA A 315 10.71 13.99 13.32
CA ALA A 315 10.68 14.50 11.94
C ALA A 315 11.59 15.73 11.76
N SER A 316 11.53 16.69 12.70
CA SER A 316 12.38 17.88 12.69
C SER A 316 13.87 17.59 12.91
N PHE A 317 14.24 16.42 13.45
CA PHE A 317 15.64 16.02 13.69
C PHE A 317 16.53 16.13 12.44
N HIS A 318 15.95 15.92 11.26
CA HIS A 318 16.68 15.90 9.98
C HIS A 318 17.05 17.29 9.43
N TYR A 319 16.64 18.36 10.12
CA TYR A 319 16.81 19.72 9.65
C TYR A 319 17.76 20.51 10.57
N PRO A 320 18.57 21.43 10.03
CA PRO A 320 19.41 22.30 10.83
C PRO A 320 18.61 23.24 11.75
N ASP A 321 17.58 23.91 11.20
CA ASP A 321 16.71 24.83 11.95
C ASP A 321 15.53 24.09 12.58
N ARG A 322 15.82 23.29 13.62
CA ARG A 322 14.81 22.42 14.24
C ARG A 322 13.66 23.19 14.85
N GLU A 323 13.92 24.37 15.40
CA GLU A 323 12.88 25.15 16.08
C GLU A 323 11.85 25.64 15.08
N TYR A 324 12.28 26.20 13.96
CA TYR A 324 11.37 26.59 12.88
C TYR A 324 10.60 25.39 12.33
N GLU A 325 11.28 24.28 12.04
CA GLU A 325 10.66 23.08 11.46
C GLU A 325 9.66 22.43 12.42
N ARG A 326 9.87 22.55 13.74
CA ARG A 326 8.88 22.19 14.74
C ARG A 326 7.64 23.08 14.68
N GLN A 327 7.78 24.39 14.47
CA GLN A 327 6.64 25.29 14.30
C GLN A 327 5.81 24.91 13.07
N VAL A 328 6.48 24.59 11.95
CA VAL A 328 5.80 24.14 10.73
C VAL A 328 5.04 22.83 10.98
N LEU A 329 5.69 21.82 11.57
CA LEU A 329 5.04 20.55 11.89
C LEU A 329 3.89 20.69 12.91
N GLU A 330 4.00 21.61 13.85
CA GLU A 330 2.96 21.91 14.83
C GLU A 330 1.74 22.55 14.16
N HIS A 331 1.95 23.47 13.22
CA HIS A 331 0.88 24.01 12.39
C HIS A 331 0.17 22.90 11.58
N LEU A 332 0.93 21.99 10.96
CA LEU A 332 0.38 20.85 10.23
C LEU A 332 -0.41 19.91 11.16
N ARG A 333 0.04 19.71 12.40
CA ARG A 333 -0.69 18.95 13.44
C ARG A 333 -2.05 19.60 13.76
N GLN A 334 -2.07 20.92 13.95
CA GLN A 334 -3.31 21.65 14.23
C GLN A 334 -4.29 21.52 13.07
N TYR A 335 -3.79 21.64 11.82
CA TYR A 335 -4.59 21.40 10.63
C TYR A 335 -5.18 19.97 10.61
N ARG A 336 -4.38 18.93 10.90
CA ARG A 336 -4.88 17.54 11.01
C ARG A 336 -6.07 17.44 11.97
N ASN A 337 -5.89 17.96 13.18
CA ASN A 337 -6.91 17.90 14.22
C ASN A 337 -8.19 18.60 13.77
N LYS A 338 -8.06 19.77 13.14
CA LYS A 338 -9.19 20.55 12.62
C LYS A 338 -9.93 19.82 11.48
N SER A 339 -9.20 19.30 10.50
CA SER A 339 -9.77 18.64 9.32
C SER A 339 -10.49 17.34 9.66
N VAL A 340 -10.00 16.58 10.65
CA VAL A 340 -10.66 15.37 11.15
C VAL A 340 -11.98 15.69 11.88
N HIS A 341 -12.11 16.89 12.47
CA HIS A 341 -13.28 17.26 13.28
C HIS A 341 -14.33 18.14 12.56
N LEU A 342 -13.95 18.91 11.53
CA LEU A 342 -14.85 19.93 10.96
C LEU A 342 -15.25 19.69 9.50
N GLY A 343 -14.67 18.71 8.79
CA GLY A 343 -15.04 18.37 7.41
C GLY A 343 -14.89 19.49 6.36
N ALA A 344 -14.42 20.67 6.75
CA ALA A 344 -14.29 21.84 5.89
C ALA A 344 -12.88 21.90 5.29
N GLY A 345 -12.78 21.82 3.96
CA GLY A 345 -11.53 22.02 3.24
C GLY A 345 -11.09 23.48 3.31
N GLU A 346 -9.89 23.75 3.82
CA GLU A 346 -9.29 25.07 3.79
C GLU A 346 -8.72 25.41 2.41
N SER A 347 -8.69 26.70 2.08
CA SER A 347 -8.18 27.24 0.82
C SER A 347 -6.69 26.98 0.57
N GLN A 348 -5.92 26.58 1.60
CA GLN A 348 -4.46 26.41 1.54
C GLN A 348 -3.98 24.96 1.66
N ILE A 349 -4.88 23.97 1.58
CA ILE A 349 -4.51 22.55 1.73
C ILE A 349 -3.38 22.09 0.80
N ASP A 350 -3.28 22.68 -0.39
CA ASP A 350 -2.18 22.48 -1.33
C ASP A 350 -0.81 22.71 -0.65
N VAL A 351 -0.64 23.83 0.05
CA VAL A 351 0.59 24.17 0.76
C VAL A 351 0.88 23.15 1.86
N HIS A 352 -0.14 22.76 2.63
CA HIS A 352 0.00 21.82 3.74
C HIS A 352 0.44 20.42 3.24
N VAL A 353 -0.15 19.94 2.14
CA VAL A 353 0.26 18.67 1.51
C VAL A 353 1.72 18.72 1.08
N TYR A 354 2.15 19.79 0.41
CA TYR A 354 3.53 19.89 -0.07
C TYR A 354 4.55 20.07 1.06
N GLN A 355 4.22 20.81 2.12
CA GLN A 355 5.04 20.90 3.34
C GLN A 355 5.19 19.52 3.99
N LEU A 356 4.07 18.83 4.26
CA LEU A 356 4.09 17.50 4.88
C LEU A 356 4.83 16.47 4.02
N LYS A 357 4.57 16.48 2.71
CA LYS A 357 5.28 15.66 1.72
C LYS A 357 6.79 15.84 1.81
N SER A 358 7.28 17.06 2.01
CA SER A 358 8.72 17.31 2.10
C SER A 358 9.38 16.59 3.28
N TYR A 359 8.73 16.56 4.45
CA TYR A 359 9.19 15.79 5.61
C TYR A 359 9.16 14.28 5.34
N VAL A 360 8.07 13.78 4.75
CA VAL A 360 7.94 12.36 4.39
C VAL A 360 9.03 11.95 3.40
N GLU A 361 9.32 12.77 2.39
CA GLU A 361 10.39 12.49 1.42
C GLU A 361 11.78 12.52 2.04
N GLN A 362 12.02 13.44 2.97
CA GLN A 362 13.28 13.51 3.70
C GLN A 362 13.51 12.24 4.54
N LEU A 363 12.48 11.79 5.26
CA LEU A 363 12.53 10.54 6.03
C LEU A 363 12.64 9.31 5.13
N LEU A 364 11.92 9.24 4.01
CA LEU A 364 12.06 8.15 3.05
C LEU A 364 13.51 8.07 2.53
N ARG A 365 14.14 9.20 2.20
CA ARG A 365 15.55 9.21 1.78
C ARG A 365 16.48 8.73 2.89
N PHE A 366 16.28 9.19 4.13
CA PHE A 366 17.04 8.72 5.28
C PHE A 366 16.96 7.20 5.45
N HIS A 367 15.75 6.65 5.41
CA HIS A 367 15.48 5.22 5.55
C HIS A 367 15.95 4.39 4.35
N ILE A 368 15.81 4.88 3.13
CA ILE A 368 16.35 4.23 1.93
C ILE A 368 17.86 4.10 2.06
N LEU A 369 18.55 5.19 2.42
CA LEU A 369 20.01 5.22 2.51
C LEU A 369 20.54 4.38 3.67
N ASN A 370 19.84 4.38 4.81
CA ASN A 370 20.22 3.72 6.06
C ASN A 370 21.75 3.78 6.32
N HIS A 371 22.30 5.00 6.28
CA HIS A 371 23.75 5.22 6.31
C HIS A 371 24.41 4.64 7.57
N PHE A 372 23.68 4.65 8.68
CA PHE A 372 24.11 4.15 9.99
C PHE A 372 23.85 2.65 10.21
N ARG A 373 23.26 1.94 9.22
CA ARG A 373 23.00 0.50 9.26
C ARG A 373 22.14 0.04 10.44
N PHE A 374 21.09 0.80 10.75
CA PHE A 374 20.07 0.35 11.71
C PHE A 374 19.43 -0.94 11.23
N ASP A 375 19.02 -1.82 12.13
CA ASP A 375 18.32 -3.08 11.88
C ASP A 375 16.81 -2.91 11.71
N SER A 376 16.24 -1.80 12.21
CA SER A 376 14.82 -1.49 12.07
C SER A 376 14.50 0.01 12.10
N ILE A 377 13.26 0.37 11.74
CA ILE A 377 12.77 1.76 11.87
C ILE A 377 12.80 2.19 13.34
N GLU A 378 12.42 1.31 14.27
CA GLU A 378 12.42 1.56 15.72
C GLU A 378 13.83 1.87 16.23
N GLU A 379 14.85 1.16 15.73
CA GLU A 379 16.24 1.44 16.11
C GLU A 379 16.69 2.80 15.58
N SER A 380 16.40 3.11 14.31
CA SER A 380 16.71 4.43 13.74
C SER A 380 16.03 5.57 14.52
N ALA A 381 14.88 5.30 15.13
CA ALA A 381 14.15 6.27 15.93
C ALA A 381 14.85 6.62 17.24
N LYS A 382 15.72 5.73 17.76
CA LYS A 382 16.60 6.03 18.90
C LYS A 382 17.62 7.12 18.54
N LEU A 383 18.13 7.14 17.30
CA LEU A 383 18.97 8.24 16.81
C LEU A 383 18.19 9.55 16.80
N MET A 384 16.95 9.52 16.31
CA MET A 384 16.09 10.71 16.22
C MET A 384 15.66 11.26 17.60
N ASP A 385 15.78 10.46 18.66
CA ASP A 385 15.54 10.89 20.04
C ASP A 385 16.76 11.56 20.70
N LEU A 386 17.94 11.51 20.06
CA LEU A 386 19.14 12.13 20.60
C LEU A 386 19.04 13.65 20.64
N GLN A 387 19.67 14.23 21.66
CA GLN A 387 19.83 15.68 21.77
C GLN A 387 20.79 16.20 20.69
N HIS A 388 20.60 17.45 20.24
CA HIS A 388 21.43 18.03 19.18
C HIS A 388 22.73 18.68 19.68
N ASP A 389 22.96 18.66 20.98
CA ASP A 389 24.17 19.23 21.58
C ASP A 389 25.31 18.22 21.55
N ILE A 390 26.37 18.51 20.78
CA ILE A 390 27.55 17.66 20.66
C ILE A 390 28.25 17.49 22.02
N GLY A 391 28.29 18.53 22.85
CA GLY A 391 28.84 18.47 24.20
C GLY A 391 28.08 17.49 25.09
N GLU A 392 26.75 17.52 25.03
CA GLU A 392 25.89 16.60 25.77
C GLU A 392 26.00 15.16 25.24
N LEU A 393 26.09 14.99 23.91
CA LEU A 393 26.36 13.67 23.31
C LEU A 393 27.72 13.12 23.75
N LYS A 394 28.77 13.95 23.80
CA LYS A 394 30.09 13.54 24.30
C LYS A 394 30.05 13.14 25.77
N LYS A 395 29.28 13.86 26.61
CA LYS A 395 29.06 13.46 28.01
C LYS A 395 28.37 12.10 28.11
N GLN A 396 27.30 11.88 27.33
CA GLN A 396 26.60 10.60 27.31
C GLN A 396 27.53 9.45 26.88
N ILE A 397 28.36 9.66 25.84
CA ILE A 397 29.37 8.68 25.41
C ILE A 397 30.31 8.33 26.57
N ALA A 398 30.83 9.32 27.29
CA ALA A 398 31.72 9.10 28.43
C ALA A 398 31.06 8.28 29.54
N ILE A 399 29.79 8.58 29.86
CA ILE A 399 29.01 7.84 30.87
C ILE A 399 28.82 6.38 30.44
N TYR A 400 28.43 6.11 29.19
CA TYR A 400 28.27 4.73 28.70
C TYR A 400 29.59 3.96 28.70
N GLN A 401 30.70 4.59 28.32
CA GLN A 401 32.02 3.97 28.38
C GLN A 401 32.45 3.63 29.80
N ALA A 402 32.15 4.49 30.79
CA ALA A 402 32.40 4.21 32.19
C ALA A 402 31.54 3.03 32.70
N GLY A 403 30.25 2.99 32.32
CA GLY A 403 29.34 1.89 32.67
C GLY A 403 29.79 0.54 32.10
N VAL A 404 30.25 0.50 30.85
CA VAL A 404 30.83 -0.72 30.25
C VAL A 404 32.03 -1.18 31.07
N LYS A 405 32.98 -0.28 31.38
CA LYS A 405 34.16 -0.61 32.19
C LYS A 405 33.80 -1.17 33.56
N PHE A 406 32.80 -0.61 34.22
CA PHE A 406 32.32 -1.05 35.54
C PHE A 406 31.67 -2.44 35.52
N ILE A 407 31.00 -2.82 34.43
CA ILE A 407 30.38 -4.15 34.30
C ILE A 407 31.39 -5.20 33.83
N SER A 408 32.36 -4.81 33.00
CA SER A 408 33.33 -5.72 32.39
C SER A 408 34.57 -6.01 33.24
N GLY A 409 34.81 -5.23 34.29
CA GLY A 409 35.90 -5.41 35.26
C GLY A 409 35.33 -5.82 36.60
#